data_AF-A0A519UGA0-F1
#
_entry.id   AF-A0A519UGA0-F1
#
_cell.length_a   1.000
_cell.length_b   1.000
_cell.length_c   1.000
_cell.angle_alpha   90.00
_cell.angle_beta   90.00
_cell.angle_gamma   90.00
#
_symmetry.space_group_name_H-M   'P 1'
#
loop_
_entity.id
_entity.type
_entity.pdbx_description
1 polymer ?
#
loop_
_entity_poly.entity_id
_entity_poly.type
_entity_poly.pdbx_seq_one_letter_code
_entity_poly.pdbx_strand_id
1 'polypeptide(L)'
;MSNKLEGFVKDNKKEFEVKGPSAGLWDKIAAELDKEEEEKKPKKTIKLYQWMSIAAMLLISVGVYFTYTYKQANSAIDIAHVSPEFSKKEVRFASQIEEKKDSLAVYATANPELYQSFTEDLKNLDAEYEKLKAELQKTPNQLFVVKAMVKNREMQLQVLQQQLMIINQVNQYKKESI
;
A
#
# COMPACT_ATOMS: atom_id res chain seq x y z
N MET A 1 -36.19 -3.01 85.55
CA MET A 1 -36.68 -3.70 84.34
C MET A 1 -35.83 -4.95 84.02
N SER A 2 -35.45 -5.77 85.01
CA SER A 2 -34.59 -6.95 84.80
C SER A 2 -35.36 -8.25 84.52
N ASN A 3 -36.65 -8.31 84.89
CA ASN A 3 -37.44 -9.55 84.78
C ASN A 3 -37.77 -9.97 83.34
N LYS A 4 -37.60 -9.09 82.35
CA LYS A 4 -37.97 -9.37 80.95
C LYS A 4 -36.86 -10.11 80.19
N LEU A 5 -35.60 -9.76 80.47
CA LEU A 5 -34.42 -10.41 79.89
C LEU A 5 -34.12 -11.74 80.57
N GLU A 6 -34.27 -11.83 81.90
CA GLU A 6 -34.07 -13.08 82.62
C GLU A 6 -35.10 -14.15 82.20
N GLY A 7 -36.36 -13.76 82.01
CA GLY A 7 -37.39 -14.63 81.43
C GLY A 7 -37.01 -15.08 80.02
N PHE A 8 -36.65 -14.14 79.14
CA PHE A 8 -36.26 -14.45 77.76
C PHE A 8 -35.06 -15.41 77.69
N VAL A 9 -34.01 -15.20 78.48
CA VAL A 9 -32.82 -16.07 78.48
C VAL A 9 -33.14 -17.45 79.06
N LYS A 10 -34.02 -17.52 80.07
CA LYS A 10 -34.43 -18.80 80.67
C LYS A 10 -35.35 -19.60 79.74
N ASP A 11 -36.28 -18.92 79.07
CA ASP A 11 -37.21 -19.52 78.12
C ASP A 11 -36.49 -20.03 76.86
N ASN A 12 -35.42 -19.34 76.44
CA ASN A 12 -34.65 -19.69 75.24
C ASN A 12 -33.32 -20.40 75.55
N LYS A 13 -33.07 -20.82 76.81
CA LYS A 13 -31.80 -21.47 77.21
C LYS A 13 -31.43 -22.65 76.33
N LYS A 14 -32.42 -23.45 75.92
CA LYS A 14 -32.22 -24.61 75.03
C LYS A 14 -31.70 -24.22 73.65
N GLU A 15 -32.05 -23.05 73.14
CA GLU A 15 -31.56 -22.54 71.86
C GLU A 15 -30.13 -22.01 71.96
N PHE A 16 -29.68 -21.64 73.16
CA PHE A 16 -28.29 -21.26 73.42
C PHE A 16 -27.37 -22.45 73.72
N GLU A 17 -27.91 -23.60 74.10
CA GLU A 17 -27.17 -24.86 74.30
C GLU A 17 -26.95 -25.64 72.99
N VAL A 18 -26.79 -24.94 71.87
CA VAL A 18 -26.38 -25.56 70.61
C VAL A 18 -24.95 -26.06 70.77
N LYS A 19 -24.80 -27.40 70.77
CA LYS A 19 -23.50 -28.08 70.72
C LYS A 19 -22.71 -27.48 69.56
N GLY A 20 -21.50 -27.00 69.85
CA GLY A 20 -20.60 -26.41 68.86
C GLY A 20 -20.36 -27.32 67.65
N PRO A 21 -19.75 -26.79 66.58
CA PRO A 21 -19.54 -27.54 65.34
C PRO A 21 -18.84 -28.87 65.61
N SER A 22 -19.13 -29.87 64.76
CA SER A 22 -18.56 -31.21 64.91
C SER A 22 -17.03 -31.15 64.91
N ALA A 23 -16.39 -32.00 65.71
CA ALA A 23 -14.94 -31.98 65.90
C ALA A 23 -14.14 -32.06 64.57
N GLY A 24 -14.69 -32.75 63.56
CA GLY A 24 -14.07 -32.87 62.23
C GLY A 24 -14.43 -31.76 61.22
N LEU A 25 -15.14 -30.71 61.62
CA LEU A 25 -15.40 -29.56 60.74
C LEU A 25 -14.09 -28.80 60.44
N TRP A 26 -13.21 -28.68 61.45
CA TRP A 26 -11.91 -28.03 61.28
C TRP A 26 -10.99 -28.79 60.32
N ASP A 27 -11.00 -30.11 60.36
CA ASP A 27 -10.21 -30.94 59.45
C ASP A 27 -10.63 -30.74 57.98
N LYS A 28 -11.93 -30.54 57.74
CA LYS A 28 -12.45 -30.26 56.39
C LYS A 28 -12.04 -28.87 55.91
N ILE A 29 -12.14 -27.86 56.77
CA ILE A 29 -11.73 -26.49 56.43
C ILE A 29 -10.23 -26.45 56.11
N ALA A 30 -9.40 -27.11 56.91
CA ALA A 30 -7.96 -27.22 56.65
C ALA A 30 -7.67 -27.90 55.31
N ALA A 31 -8.35 -29.03 55.03
CA ALA A 31 -8.19 -29.75 53.77
C ALA A 31 -8.71 -28.98 52.53
N GLU A 32 -9.61 -28.02 52.71
CA GLU A 32 -10.09 -27.15 51.62
C GLU A 32 -9.14 -25.97 51.36
N LEU A 33 -8.45 -25.45 52.39
CA LEU A 33 -7.45 -24.39 52.25
C LEU A 33 -6.19 -24.85 51.52
N ASP A 34 -5.69 -26.05 51.82
CA ASP A 34 -4.49 -26.60 51.16
C ASP A 34 -4.70 -26.85 49.65
N LYS A 35 -5.96 -27.00 49.21
CA LYS A 35 -6.30 -27.15 47.78
C LYS A 35 -6.15 -25.85 46.98
N GLU A 36 -6.18 -24.67 47.61
CA GLU A 36 -6.00 -23.40 46.90
C GLU A 36 -4.54 -23.14 46.49
N GLU A 37 -3.56 -23.83 47.10
CA GLU A 37 -2.14 -23.64 46.79
C GLU A 37 -1.65 -24.47 45.59
N GLU A 38 -2.31 -25.57 45.22
CA GLU A 38 -1.82 -26.50 44.19
C GLU A 38 -2.29 -26.19 42.74
N GLU A 39 -3.21 -25.26 42.51
CA GLU A 39 -3.69 -24.91 41.15
C GLU A 39 -2.98 -23.71 40.51
N LYS A 40 -1.64 -23.62 40.57
CA LYS A 40 -0.88 -22.70 39.71
C LYS A 40 -0.31 -23.43 38.48
N LYS A 41 -1.18 -23.83 37.56
CA LYS A 41 -0.75 -24.25 36.22
C LYS A 41 -0.01 -23.10 35.52
N PRO A 42 1.16 -23.31 34.90
CA PRO A 42 1.87 -22.24 34.23
C PRO A 42 1.00 -21.70 33.08
N LYS A 43 0.62 -20.42 33.17
CA LYS A 43 -0.04 -19.72 32.06
C LYS A 43 0.92 -19.75 30.89
N LYS A 44 0.61 -20.54 29.85
CA LYS A 44 1.36 -20.56 28.58
C LYS A 44 1.30 -19.15 27.99
N THR A 45 2.35 -18.36 28.21
CA THR A 45 2.50 -17.05 27.60
C THR A 45 2.72 -17.28 26.11
N ILE A 46 1.70 -17.06 25.30
CA ILE A 46 1.87 -17.06 23.85
C ILE A 46 2.83 -15.91 23.52
N LYS A 47 3.91 -16.22 22.81
CA LYS A 47 4.93 -15.23 22.46
C LYS A 47 4.28 -14.21 21.51
N LEU A 48 4.03 -12.98 21.98
CA LEU A 48 3.39 -11.90 21.22
C LEU A 48 3.94 -11.72 19.78
N TYR A 49 5.22 -12.02 19.58
CA TYR A 49 5.89 -11.95 18.28
C TYR A 49 5.26 -12.87 17.22
N GLN A 50 4.71 -14.02 17.62
CA GLN A 50 4.04 -14.94 16.68
C GLN A 50 2.69 -14.38 16.20
N TRP A 51 1.97 -13.65 17.05
CA TRP A 51 0.74 -12.95 16.66
C TRP A 51 1.03 -11.73 15.78
N MET A 52 2.13 -11.01 16.02
CA MET A 52 2.56 -9.91 15.14
C MET A 52 2.96 -10.39 13.75
N SER A 53 3.63 -11.55 13.64
CA SER A 53 4.02 -12.11 12.35
C SER A 53 2.82 -12.48 11.48
N ILE A 54 1.78 -13.08 12.07
CA ILE A 54 0.54 -13.45 11.37
C ILE A 54 -0.25 -12.20 10.94
N ALA A 55 -0.34 -11.20 11.83
CA ALA A 55 -1.00 -9.93 11.51
C ALA A 55 -0.30 -9.18 10.37
N ALA A 56 1.04 -9.16 10.35
CA ALA A 56 1.80 -8.53 9.27
C ALA A 56 1.56 -9.21 7.91
N MET A 57 1.48 -10.54 7.87
CA MET A 57 1.17 -11.27 6.63
C MET A 57 -0.23 -10.93 6.12
N LEU A 58 -1.24 -10.91 7.00
CA LEU A 58 -2.60 -10.54 6.61
C LEU A 58 -2.69 -9.10 6.10
N LEU A 59 -1.98 -8.15 6.73
CA LEU A 59 -1.93 -6.76 6.27
C LEU A 59 -1.27 -6.62 4.89
N ILE A 60 -0.18 -7.36 4.64
CA ILE A 60 0.46 -7.36 3.32
C ILE A 60 -0.47 -7.98 2.28
N SER A 61 -1.11 -9.12 2.57
CA SER A 61 -2.03 -9.77 1.64
C SER A 61 -3.26 -8.91 1.32
N VAL A 62 -3.85 -8.26 2.33
CA VAL A 62 -4.96 -7.32 2.14
C VAL A 62 -4.49 -6.07 1.40
N GLY A 63 -3.30 -5.55 1.69
CA GLY A 63 -2.71 -4.42 0.96
C GLY A 63 -2.46 -4.72 -0.52
N VAL A 64 -1.91 -5.90 -0.83
CA VAL A 64 -1.70 -6.35 -2.21
C VAL A 64 -3.03 -6.60 -2.91
N TYR A 65 -4.00 -7.24 -2.22
CA TYR A 65 -5.33 -7.46 -2.78
C TYR A 65 -6.05 -6.14 -3.07
N PHE A 66 -6.06 -5.21 -2.12
CA PHE A 66 -6.72 -3.91 -2.26
C PHE A 66 -6.06 -3.06 -3.35
N THR A 67 -4.73 -3.06 -3.46
CA THR A 67 -4.03 -2.35 -4.55
C THR A 67 -4.29 -2.98 -5.92
N TYR A 68 -4.37 -4.31 -6.00
CA TYR A 68 -4.75 -5.03 -7.22
C TYR A 68 -6.19 -4.70 -7.64
N THR A 69 -7.15 -4.79 -6.73
CA THR A 69 -8.56 -4.47 -7.02
C THR A 69 -8.77 -2.98 -7.31
N TYR A 70 -8.04 -2.08 -6.65
CA TYR A 70 -8.11 -0.64 -6.92
C TYR A 70 -7.54 -0.29 -8.30
N LYS A 71 -6.46 -0.95 -8.74
CA LYS A 71 -5.96 -0.81 -10.11
C LYS A 71 -6.95 -1.36 -11.15
N GLN A 72 -7.61 -2.48 -10.85
CA GLN A 72 -8.57 -3.11 -11.75
C GLN A 72 -9.90 -2.34 -11.83
N ALA A 73 -10.37 -1.73 -10.74
CA ALA A 73 -11.54 -0.84 -10.75
C ALA A 73 -11.30 0.46 -11.54
N ASN A 74 -10.05 0.90 -11.63
CA ASN A 74 -9.61 2.03 -12.45
C ASN A 74 -9.06 1.57 -13.81
N SER A 75 -9.61 0.50 -14.40
CA SER A 75 -9.24 0.07 -15.77
C SER A 75 -9.65 1.14 -16.78
N ALA A 76 -8.82 2.17 -16.89
CA ALA A 76 -8.91 3.21 -17.89
C ALA A 76 -8.85 2.55 -19.28
N ILE A 77 -9.65 3.05 -20.23
CA ILE A 77 -9.61 2.67 -21.63
C ILE A 77 -8.17 2.83 -22.11
N ASP A 78 -7.50 1.70 -22.33
CA ASP A 78 -6.15 1.67 -22.89
C ASP A 78 -6.20 1.58 -24.42
N ILE A 79 -5.18 2.07 -25.09
CA ILE A 79 -5.03 2.08 -26.55
C ILE A 79 -5.22 0.66 -27.11
N ALA A 80 -4.74 -0.36 -26.38
CA ALA A 80 -4.89 -1.76 -26.75
C ALA A 80 -6.36 -2.22 -26.89
N HIS A 81 -7.28 -1.65 -26.10
CA HIS A 81 -8.71 -1.98 -26.16
C HIS A 81 -9.39 -1.39 -27.40
N VAL A 82 -8.88 -0.26 -27.90
CA VAL A 82 -9.45 0.46 -29.05
C VAL A 82 -8.85 -0.04 -30.37
N SER A 83 -7.52 -0.18 -30.41
CA SER A 83 -6.82 -0.69 -31.59
C SER A 83 -5.48 -1.36 -31.22
N PRO A 84 -5.38 -2.69 -31.37
CA PRO A 84 -4.14 -3.43 -31.13
C PRO A 84 -2.98 -3.00 -32.04
N GLU A 85 -3.27 -2.56 -33.28
CA GLU A 85 -2.25 -2.10 -34.22
C GLU A 85 -1.60 -0.80 -33.73
N PHE A 86 -2.42 0.18 -33.33
CA PHE A 86 -1.92 1.46 -32.81
C PHE A 86 -1.21 1.29 -31.46
N SER A 87 -1.68 0.37 -30.60
CA SER A 87 -0.99 0.04 -29.35
C SER A 87 0.44 -0.46 -29.58
N LYS A 88 0.67 -1.33 -30.57
CA LYS A 88 2.03 -1.78 -30.93
C LYS A 88 2.92 -0.63 -31.40
N LYS A 89 2.38 0.29 -32.20
CA LYS A 89 3.12 1.48 -32.66
C LYS A 89 3.47 2.39 -31.49
N GLU A 90 2.52 2.62 -30.60
CA GLU A 90 2.73 3.42 -29.40
C GLU A 90 3.86 2.89 -28.54
N VAL A 91 3.81 1.59 -28.18
CA VAL A 91 4.85 0.95 -27.35
C VAL A 91 6.22 1.05 -28.01
N ARG A 92 6.28 0.81 -29.33
CA ARG A 92 7.53 0.93 -30.09
C ARG A 92 8.07 2.35 -30.05
N PHE A 93 7.24 3.35 -30.32
CA PHE A 93 7.68 4.75 -30.29
C PHE A 93 8.08 5.19 -28.89
N ALA A 94 7.32 4.83 -27.85
CA ALA A 94 7.68 5.12 -26.46
C ALA A 94 9.06 4.55 -26.09
N SER A 95 9.36 3.31 -26.48
CA SER A 95 10.68 2.72 -26.26
C SER A 95 11.80 3.46 -26.99
N GLN A 96 11.56 3.90 -28.24
CA GLN A 96 12.56 4.64 -29.02
C GLN A 96 12.76 6.08 -28.53
N ILE A 97 11.71 6.69 -28.00
CA ILE A 97 11.75 8.02 -27.36
C ILE A 97 12.63 7.93 -26.11
N GLU A 98 12.44 6.93 -25.27
CA GLU A 98 13.23 6.74 -24.05
C GLU A 98 14.73 6.59 -24.39
N GLU A 99 15.06 5.69 -25.31
CA GLU A 99 16.44 5.48 -25.79
C GLU A 99 17.10 6.79 -26.28
N LYS A 100 16.32 7.64 -26.96
CA LYS A 100 16.82 8.91 -27.50
C LYS A 100 16.88 10.02 -26.47
N LYS A 101 15.97 10.04 -25.49
CA LYS A 101 16.05 10.94 -24.33
C LYS A 101 17.33 10.65 -23.54
N ASP A 102 17.67 9.38 -23.34
CA ASP A 102 18.93 8.96 -22.71
C ASP A 102 20.14 9.43 -23.51
N SER A 103 20.12 9.20 -24.83
CA SER A 103 21.17 9.66 -25.73
C SER A 103 21.34 11.18 -25.70
N LEU A 104 20.24 11.93 -25.60
CA LEU A 104 20.25 13.39 -25.51
C LEU A 104 20.79 13.87 -24.16
N ALA A 105 20.46 13.18 -23.07
CA ALA A 105 20.90 13.52 -21.71
C ALA A 105 22.42 13.47 -21.53
N VAL A 106 23.13 12.62 -22.28
CA VAL A 106 24.61 12.58 -22.28
C VAL A 106 25.22 13.95 -22.64
N TYR A 107 24.53 14.73 -23.48
CA TYR A 107 24.99 16.05 -23.91
C TYR A 107 24.55 17.19 -23.00
N ALA A 108 23.67 16.95 -22.02
CA ALA A 108 23.16 17.96 -21.10
C ALA A 108 24.29 18.61 -20.27
N THR A 109 25.30 17.83 -19.88
CA THR A 109 26.47 18.32 -19.12
C THR A 109 27.35 19.26 -19.94
N ALA A 110 27.43 19.04 -21.26
CA ALA A 110 28.30 19.83 -22.14
C ALA A 110 27.66 21.18 -22.51
N ASN A 111 26.34 21.22 -22.73
CA ASN A 111 25.62 22.43 -23.11
C ASN A 111 24.20 22.43 -22.50
N PRO A 112 24.04 22.82 -21.23
CA PRO A 112 22.76 22.75 -20.52
C PRO A 112 21.67 23.65 -21.12
N GLU A 113 22.04 24.83 -21.62
CA GLU A 113 21.11 25.77 -22.27
C GLU A 113 20.52 25.18 -23.57
N LEU A 114 21.37 24.56 -24.39
CA LEU A 114 20.95 23.90 -25.63
C LEU A 114 20.03 22.71 -25.33
N TYR A 115 20.39 21.89 -24.34
CA TYR A 115 19.56 20.78 -23.87
C TYR A 115 18.19 21.28 -23.41
N GLN A 116 18.14 22.37 -22.63
CA GLN A 116 16.89 22.92 -22.13
C GLN A 116 15.97 23.38 -23.28
N SER A 117 16.50 24.11 -24.26
CA SER A 117 15.74 24.52 -25.46
C SER A 117 15.19 23.32 -26.22
N PHE A 118 15.97 22.25 -26.34
CA PHE A 118 15.54 21.01 -27.01
C PHE A 118 14.45 20.26 -26.23
N THR A 119 14.49 20.27 -24.90
CA THR A 119 13.47 19.59 -24.10
C THR A 119 12.13 20.31 -24.02
N GLU A 120 12.06 21.59 -24.37
CA GLU A 120 10.82 22.38 -24.26
C GLU A 120 9.73 21.88 -25.22
N ASP A 121 10.07 21.60 -26.48
CA ASP A 121 9.13 21.05 -27.46
C ASP A 121 8.61 19.67 -27.03
N LEU A 122 9.48 18.84 -26.45
CA LEU A 122 9.10 17.53 -25.92
C LEU A 122 8.14 17.66 -24.74
N LYS A 123 8.34 18.65 -23.86
CA LYS A 123 7.43 18.92 -22.75
C LYS A 123 6.04 19.29 -23.24
N ASN A 124 5.94 20.10 -24.29
CA ASN A 124 4.67 20.48 -24.89
C ASN A 124 3.96 19.26 -25.50
N LEU A 125 4.70 18.44 -26.25
CA LEU A 125 4.18 17.20 -26.83
C LEU A 125 3.74 16.20 -25.75
N ASP A 126 4.50 16.03 -24.67
CA ASP A 126 4.15 15.17 -23.54
C ASP A 126 2.87 15.66 -22.83
N ALA A 127 2.73 16.98 -22.64
CA ALA A 127 1.52 17.56 -22.06
C ALA A 127 0.28 17.35 -22.96
N GLU A 128 0.44 17.44 -24.28
CA GLU A 128 -0.63 17.15 -25.22
C GLU A 128 -1.02 15.66 -25.23
N TYR A 129 -0.04 14.75 -25.11
CA TYR A 129 -0.30 13.34 -24.96
C TYR A 129 -1.17 13.02 -23.74
N GLU A 130 -0.85 13.62 -22.58
CA GLU A 130 -1.65 13.42 -21.36
C GLU A 130 -3.08 13.97 -21.48
N LYS A 131 -3.27 15.08 -22.22
CA LYS A 131 -4.61 15.58 -22.56
C LYS A 131 -5.38 14.58 -23.42
N LEU A 132 -4.75 14.03 -24.46
CA LEU A 132 -5.36 13.02 -25.32
C LEU A 132 -5.71 11.75 -24.53
N LYS A 133 -4.85 11.32 -23.61
CA LYS A 133 -5.12 10.18 -22.72
C LYS A 133 -6.33 10.42 -21.81
N ALA A 134 -6.47 11.64 -21.29
CA ALA A 134 -7.64 12.02 -20.50
C ALA A 134 -8.92 12.12 -21.36
N GLU A 135 -8.80 12.57 -22.61
CA GLU A 135 -9.90 12.63 -23.58
C GLU A 135 -10.36 11.24 -24.00
N LEU A 136 -9.43 10.29 -24.17
CA LEU A 136 -9.71 8.90 -24.54
C LEU A 136 -10.71 8.23 -23.58
N GLN A 137 -10.66 8.60 -22.29
CA GLN A 137 -11.57 8.08 -21.27
C GLN A 137 -13.01 8.61 -21.39
N LYS A 138 -13.19 9.75 -22.04
CA LYS A 138 -14.45 10.52 -22.03
C LYS A 138 -15.12 10.56 -23.39
N THR A 139 -14.36 10.43 -24.46
CA THR A 139 -14.85 10.60 -25.83
C THR A 139 -15.48 9.32 -26.38
N PRO A 140 -16.58 9.41 -27.14
CA PRO A 140 -17.07 8.28 -27.93
C PRO A 140 -16.18 8.00 -29.15
N ASN A 141 -15.42 8.98 -29.65
CA ASN A 141 -14.55 8.83 -30.83
C ASN A 141 -13.14 8.37 -30.44
N GLN A 142 -13.05 7.21 -29.80
CA GLN A 142 -11.81 6.71 -29.22
C GLN A 142 -10.72 6.43 -30.25
N LEU A 143 -11.08 5.94 -31.44
CA LEU A 143 -10.12 5.62 -32.50
C LEU A 143 -9.40 6.87 -33.02
N PHE A 144 -10.10 8.00 -33.15
CA PHE A 144 -9.48 9.25 -33.56
C PHE A 144 -8.46 9.74 -32.52
N VAL A 145 -8.83 9.68 -31.24
CA VAL A 145 -7.91 10.06 -30.15
C VAL A 145 -6.70 9.13 -30.08
N VAL A 146 -6.88 7.82 -30.23
CA VAL A 146 -5.77 6.87 -30.33
C VAL A 146 -4.83 7.20 -31.49
N LYS A 147 -5.38 7.53 -32.67
CA LYS A 147 -4.55 7.94 -33.81
C LYS A 147 -3.76 9.22 -33.51
N ALA A 148 -4.37 10.18 -32.84
CA ALA A 148 -3.71 11.40 -32.40
C ALA A 148 -2.62 11.14 -31.35
N MET A 149 -2.85 10.23 -30.40
CA MET A 149 -1.86 9.81 -29.39
C MET A 149 -0.61 9.21 -30.05
N VAL A 150 -0.81 8.25 -30.97
CA VAL A 150 0.30 7.65 -31.71
C VAL A 150 1.02 8.69 -32.57
N LYS A 151 0.27 9.63 -33.18
CA LYS A 151 0.87 10.72 -33.95
C LYS A 151 1.72 11.63 -33.07
N ASN A 152 1.29 11.90 -31.84
CA ASN A 152 2.05 12.67 -30.87
C ASN A 152 3.39 11.98 -30.55
N ARG A 153 3.40 10.67 -30.27
CA ARG A 153 4.67 9.93 -30.09
C ARG A 153 5.55 9.93 -31.32
N GLU A 154 4.97 9.82 -32.51
CA GLU A 154 5.73 9.94 -33.76
C GLU A 154 6.43 11.32 -33.84
N MET A 155 5.74 12.40 -33.49
CA MET A 155 6.31 13.75 -33.46
C MET A 155 7.42 13.89 -32.40
N GLN A 156 7.21 13.38 -31.18
CA GLN A 156 8.26 13.38 -30.14
C GLN A 156 9.52 12.68 -30.63
N LEU A 157 9.36 11.53 -31.29
CA LEU A 157 10.46 10.79 -31.85
C LEU A 157 11.20 11.56 -32.95
N GLN A 158 10.46 12.25 -33.84
CA GLN A 158 11.03 13.08 -34.90
C GLN A 158 11.83 14.25 -34.34
N VAL A 159 11.28 14.95 -33.34
CA VAL A 159 11.95 16.06 -32.65
C VAL A 159 13.27 15.59 -32.03
N LEU A 160 13.25 14.47 -31.29
CA LEU A 160 14.46 13.89 -30.70
C LEU A 160 15.52 13.52 -31.76
N GLN A 161 15.10 12.94 -32.89
CA GLN A 161 16.01 12.59 -33.97
C GLN A 161 16.67 13.84 -34.59
N GLN A 162 15.90 14.90 -34.82
CA GLN A 162 16.41 16.17 -35.34
C GLN A 162 17.41 16.80 -34.37
N GLN A 163 17.10 16.81 -33.08
CA GLN A 163 17.99 17.38 -32.05
C GLN A 163 19.32 16.62 -31.96
N LEU A 164 19.27 15.29 -31.95
CA LEU A 164 20.48 14.46 -31.97
C LEU A 164 21.29 14.66 -33.25
N MET A 165 20.62 14.85 -34.40
CA MET A 165 21.30 15.16 -35.66
C MET A 165 22.06 16.49 -35.59
N ILE A 166 21.44 17.55 -35.06
CA ILE A 166 22.07 18.86 -34.88
C ILE A 166 23.28 18.75 -33.95
N ILE A 167 23.15 18.04 -32.82
CA ILE A 167 24.26 17.82 -31.88
C ILE A 167 25.43 17.12 -32.58
N ASN A 168 25.15 16.05 -33.34
CA ASN A 168 26.18 15.32 -34.07
C ASN A 168 26.89 16.19 -35.10
N GLN A 169 26.15 17.00 -35.88
CA GLN A 169 26.73 17.92 -36.85
C GLN A 169 27.64 18.94 -36.19
N VAL A 170 27.17 19.61 -35.13
CA VAL A 170 27.96 20.60 -34.38
C VAL A 170 29.24 19.99 -33.82
N ASN A 171 29.16 18.77 -33.27
CA ASN A 171 30.33 18.06 -32.75
C ASN A 171 31.33 17.68 -33.86
N GLN A 172 30.86 17.27 -35.05
CA GLN A 172 31.72 16.99 -36.20
C GLN A 172 32.46 18.24 -36.68
N TYR A 173 31.75 19.36 -36.85
CA TYR A 173 32.37 20.64 -37.24
C TYR A 173 33.45 21.10 -36.25
N LYS A 174 33.22 20.93 -34.94
CA LYS A 174 34.24 21.25 -33.92
C LYS A 174 35.47 20.35 -34.01
N LYS A 175 35.31 19.08 -34.41
CA LYS A 175 36.43 18.14 -34.52
C LYS A 175 37.29 18.40 -35.76
N GLU A 176 36.71 18.89 -36.84
CA GLU A 176 37.43 19.20 -38.11
C GLU A 176 38.11 20.58 -38.10
N SER A 177 37.71 21.47 -37.19
CA SER A 177 38.25 22.84 -37.06
C SER A 177 39.37 22.98 -36.02
N ILE A 178 39.83 21.86 -35.45
CA ILE A 178 40.97 21.74 -34.53
C ILE A 178 42.07 20.95 -35.24
#